data_AF-A0A0H1QWU9-F1
#
_entry.id   AF-A0A0H1QWU9-F1
#
_cell.length_a   1.000
_cell.length_b   1.000
_cell.length_c   1.000
_cell.angle_alpha   90.00
_cell.angle_beta   90.00
_cell.angle_gamma   90.00
#
_symmetry.space_group_name_H-M   'P 1'
#
loop_
_entity.id
_entity.type
_entity.pdbx_description
1 polymer ?
#
loop_
_entity_poly.entity_id
_entity_poly.type
_entity_poly.pdbx_seq_one_letter_code
_entity_poly.pdbx_strand_id
1 'polypeptide(L)'
;MKRLAVGMALMLVAALIAPAMAAGEERYSYITVKDVTVRLEKADAVVTMNYTIDDGIGFLVLLLGKSDLRQKALDILNFDNVSVRHLDLERIEVRVKDASNDYGQGSYWFPAHGFGVVVPSLTVITPQDVKHYENVSEFPEGLGYFA
;
A
#
# COMPACT_ATOMS: atom_id res chain seq x y z
N MET A 1 44.69 5.37 -21.48
CA MET A 1 44.06 6.18 -20.41
C MET A 1 42.60 6.54 -20.71
N LYS A 2 42.27 7.20 -21.83
CA LYS A 2 40.87 7.61 -22.13
C LYS A 2 39.84 6.45 -22.17
N ARG A 3 40.18 5.31 -22.78
CA ARG A 3 39.28 4.13 -22.85
C ARG A 3 39.05 3.43 -21.49
N LEU A 4 40.06 3.45 -20.62
CA LEU A 4 39.97 2.95 -19.25
C LEU A 4 39.10 3.86 -18.38
N ALA A 5 39.25 5.18 -18.51
CA ALA A 5 38.41 6.15 -17.82
C ALA A 5 36.94 6.06 -18.25
N VAL A 6 36.66 5.87 -19.55
CA VAL A 6 35.31 5.66 -20.06
C VAL A 6 34.70 4.36 -19.53
N GLY A 7 35.46 3.26 -19.49
CA GLY A 7 35.00 2.00 -18.91
C GLY A 7 34.67 2.12 -17.41
N MET A 8 35.52 2.82 -16.66
CA MET A 8 35.32 3.04 -15.22
C MET A 8 34.11 3.96 -14.95
N ALA A 9 33.90 4.97 -15.79
CA ALA A 9 32.71 5.83 -15.71
C ALA A 9 31.41 5.04 -16.01
N LEU A 10 31.42 4.18 -17.02
CA LEU A 10 30.28 3.30 -17.33
C LEU A 10 29.97 2.32 -16.19
N MET A 11 30.99 1.76 -15.54
CA MET A 11 30.83 0.88 -14.40
C MET A 11 30.26 1.61 -13.17
N LEU A 12 30.69 2.85 -12.92
CA LEU A 12 30.15 3.70 -11.87
C LEU A 12 28.68 4.06 -12.12
N VAL A 13 28.33 4.41 -13.36
CA VAL A 13 26.94 4.69 -13.74
C VAL A 13 26.07 3.42 -13.57
N ALA A 14 26.57 2.26 -13.99
CA ALA A 14 25.88 0.98 -13.81
C ALA A 14 25.68 0.62 -12.32
N ALA A 15 26.67 0.89 -11.48
CA ALA A 15 26.57 0.66 -10.03
C ALA A 15 25.55 1.59 -9.34
N LEU A 16 25.32 2.79 -9.88
CA LEU A 16 24.35 3.75 -9.35
C LEU A 16 22.90 3.44 -9.74
N ILE A 17 22.67 2.79 -10.89
CA ILE A 17 21.32 2.40 -11.36
C ILE A 17 20.86 1.03 -10.87
N ALA A 18 21.78 0.15 -10.45
CA ALA A 18 21.44 -1.18 -9.95
C ALA A 18 20.47 -1.19 -8.75
N PRO A 19 20.61 -0.31 -7.72
CA PRO A 19 19.68 -0.27 -6.59
C PRO A 19 18.26 0.18 -6.99
N ALA A 20 18.15 1.07 -7.98
CA ALA A 20 16.85 1.54 -8.47
C ALA A 20 16.09 0.44 -9.24
N MET A 21 16.82 -0.50 -9.85
CA MET A 21 16.24 -1.65 -10.55
C MET A 21 15.92 -2.83 -9.63
N ALA A 22 16.44 -2.81 -8.39
CA ALA A 22 16.12 -3.77 -7.35
C ALA A 22 14.96 -3.30 -6.44
N ALA A 23 14.34 -2.16 -6.74
CA ALA A 23 13.12 -1.74 -6.08
C ALA A 23 12.00 -2.73 -6.44
N GLY A 24 11.54 -3.51 -5.47
CA GLY A 24 10.45 -4.46 -5.64
C GLY A 24 9.14 -3.76 -6.01
N GLU A 25 8.22 -4.51 -6.62
CA GLU A 25 6.92 -4.01 -7.07
C GLU A 25 6.01 -3.57 -5.90
N GLU A 26 6.39 -3.93 -4.67
CA GLU A 26 5.77 -3.53 -3.39
C GLU A 26 6.20 -2.15 -2.87
N ARG A 27 7.10 -1.47 -3.58
CA ARG A 27 7.70 -0.21 -3.14
C ARG A 27 7.11 0.98 -3.88
N TYR A 28 6.62 1.96 -3.11
CA TYR A 28 6.21 3.27 -3.61
C TYR A 28 7.10 4.34 -3.00
N SER A 29 7.96 4.95 -3.82
CA SER A 29 8.93 5.96 -3.36
C SER A 29 9.86 5.41 -2.25
N TYR A 30 9.72 5.89 -1.01
CA TYR A 30 10.48 5.45 0.16
C TYR A 30 9.68 4.51 1.08
N ILE A 31 8.45 4.16 0.71
CA ILE A 31 7.55 3.29 1.47
C ILE A 31 7.61 1.90 0.85
N THR A 32 7.95 0.90 1.65
CA THR A 32 7.87 -0.51 1.26
C THR A 32 6.71 -1.15 2.01
N VAL A 33 5.68 -1.60 1.28
CA VAL A 33 4.48 -2.22 1.87
C VAL A 33 4.84 -3.60 2.39
N LYS A 34 4.37 -3.93 3.60
CA LYS A 34 4.50 -5.28 4.17
C LYS A 34 3.21 -6.06 4.02
N ASP A 35 2.13 -5.47 4.51
CA ASP A 35 0.81 -6.08 4.50
C ASP A 35 -0.30 -5.03 4.56
N VAL A 36 -1.47 -5.43 4.07
CA VAL A 36 -2.71 -4.67 4.16
C VAL A 36 -3.78 -5.56 4.76
N THR A 37 -4.50 -5.03 5.76
CA THR A 37 -5.68 -5.66 6.34
C THR A 37 -6.90 -4.79 6.05
N VAL A 38 -7.90 -5.34 5.38
CA VAL A 38 -9.21 -4.72 5.14
C VAL A 38 -10.24 -5.41 6.02
N ARG A 39 -10.80 -4.69 7.00
CA ARG A 39 -11.89 -5.18 7.85
C ARG A 39 -13.20 -4.55 7.41
N LEU A 40 -14.13 -5.37 6.95
CA LEU A 40 -15.43 -4.95 6.46
C LEU A 40 -16.45 -4.91 7.61
N GLU A 41 -17.12 -3.77 7.77
CA GLU A 41 -18.09 -3.48 8.82
C GLU A 41 -19.36 -2.88 8.21
N LYS A 42 -20.28 -3.76 7.77
CA LYS A 42 -21.41 -3.35 6.91
C LYS A 42 -20.86 -2.60 5.69
N ALA A 43 -21.49 -1.52 5.22
CA ALA A 43 -21.01 -0.77 4.07
C ALA A 43 -19.62 -0.10 4.24
N ASP A 44 -19.11 0.05 5.47
CA ASP A 44 -17.84 0.70 5.75
C ASP A 44 -16.68 -0.31 5.84
N ALA A 45 -15.44 0.20 5.77
CA ALA A 45 -14.25 -0.59 6.06
C ALA A 45 -13.25 0.16 6.95
N VAL A 46 -12.51 -0.60 7.77
CA VAL A 46 -11.28 -0.16 8.42
C VAL A 46 -10.12 -0.83 7.70
N VAL A 47 -9.21 -0.02 7.16
CA VAL A 47 -8.05 -0.51 6.41
C VAL A 47 -6.78 -0.11 7.15
N THR A 48 -5.97 -1.11 7.47
CA THR A 48 -4.67 -0.94 8.10
C THR A 48 -3.60 -1.40 7.12
N MET A 49 -2.60 -0.56 6.86
CA MET A 49 -1.43 -0.94 6.08
C MET A 49 -0.18 -0.77 6.93
N ASN A 50 0.61 -1.83 7.02
CA ASN A 50 1.91 -1.82 7.66
C ASN A 50 3.00 -1.69 6.60
N TYR A 51 4.03 -0.91 6.90
CA TYR A 51 5.11 -0.61 5.97
C TYR A 51 6.42 -0.33 6.68
N THR A 52 7.50 -0.24 5.90
CA THR A 52 8.78 0.33 6.32
C THR A 52 9.11 1.56 5.51
N ILE A 53 9.74 2.53 6.16
CA ILE A 53 10.35 3.68 5.51
C ILE A 53 11.84 3.41 5.39
N ASP A 54 12.40 3.62 4.20
CA ASP A 54 13.84 3.51 3.98
C ASP A 54 14.64 4.34 5.00
N ASP A 55 15.61 3.70 5.67
CA ASP A 55 16.37 4.28 6.78
C ASP A 55 17.07 5.61 6.43
N GLY A 56 17.50 5.77 5.18
CA GLY A 56 18.14 7.00 4.70
C GLY A 56 17.18 8.21 4.57
N ILE A 57 15.86 7.97 4.60
CA ILE A 57 14.82 8.98 4.33
C ILE A 57 13.88 9.15 5.53
N GLY A 58 13.82 8.20 6.48
CA GLY A 58 12.95 8.28 7.66
C GLY A 58 13.10 9.59 8.46
N PHE A 59 14.33 10.07 8.62
CA PHE A 59 14.59 11.37 9.27
C PHE A 59 14.05 12.55 8.47
N LEU A 60 14.12 12.50 7.13
CA LEU A 60 13.54 13.54 6.27
C LEU A 60 12.01 13.56 6.36
N VAL A 61 11.36 12.40 6.45
CA VAL A 61 9.90 12.33 6.65
C VAL A 61 9.48 12.98 7.97
N LEU A 62 10.26 12.79 9.03
CA LEU A 62 10.03 13.45 10.32
C LEU A 62 10.19 14.97 10.23
N LEU A 63 11.15 15.47 9.44
CA LEU A 63 11.42 16.90 9.29
C LEU A 63 10.47 17.61 8.31
N LEU A 64 10.14 16.98 7.19
CA LEU A 64 9.32 17.53 6.11
C LEU A 64 7.82 17.44 6.42
N GLY A 65 7.46 16.65 7.43
CA GLY A 65 6.12 16.55 7.96
C GLY A 65 5.34 15.36 7.41
N LYS A 66 4.43 14.84 8.25
CA LYS A 66 3.61 13.64 7.96
C LYS A 66 2.62 13.80 6.80
N SER A 67 2.51 14.99 6.19
CA SER A 67 1.58 15.23 5.08
C SER A 67 1.97 14.48 3.81
N ASP A 68 3.27 14.47 3.46
CA ASP A 68 3.75 13.72 2.29
C ASP A 68 3.57 12.21 2.50
N LEU A 69 3.96 11.71 3.68
CA LEU A 69 3.73 10.32 4.07
C LEU A 69 2.26 9.94 4.00
N ARG A 70 1.37 10.79 4.51
CA ARG A 70 -0.08 10.60 4.44
C ARG A 70 -0.54 10.46 3.00
N GLN A 71 -0.15 11.39 2.13
CA GLN A 71 -0.58 11.41 0.74
C GLN A 71 -0.10 10.14 0.02
N LYS A 72 1.18 9.80 0.10
CA LYS A 72 1.71 8.59 -0.54
C LYS A 72 1.06 7.32 -0.01
N ALA A 73 0.81 7.23 1.30
CA ALA A 73 0.14 6.08 1.89
C ALA A 73 -1.32 5.94 1.40
N LEU A 74 -2.02 7.07 1.19
CA LEU A 74 -3.34 7.07 0.59
C LEU A 74 -3.30 6.73 -0.90
N ASP A 75 -2.30 7.19 -1.65
CA ASP A 75 -2.10 6.85 -3.06
C ASP A 75 -1.82 5.34 -3.23
N ILE A 76 -1.06 4.73 -2.31
CA ILE A 76 -0.84 3.28 -2.27
C ILE A 76 -2.14 2.53 -2.00
N LEU A 77 -2.90 2.96 -0.99
CA LEU A 77 -4.17 2.33 -0.60
C LEU A 77 -5.26 2.51 -1.67
N ASN A 78 -5.26 3.65 -2.36
CA ASN A 78 -6.13 3.98 -3.49
C ASN A 78 -7.64 3.82 -3.23
N PHE A 79 -8.09 4.05 -1.99
CA PHE A 79 -9.52 4.08 -1.66
C PHE A 79 -10.11 5.48 -1.82
N ASP A 80 -11.39 5.53 -2.18
CA ASP A 80 -12.20 6.75 -2.13
C ASP A 80 -12.80 6.98 -0.74
N ASN A 81 -13.26 8.20 -0.46
CA ASN A 81 -14.00 8.56 0.76
C ASN A 81 -13.29 8.14 2.07
N VAL A 82 -12.00 8.46 2.14
CA VAL A 82 -11.10 8.00 3.21
C VAL A 82 -10.94 9.03 4.33
N SER A 83 -11.04 8.56 5.57
CA SER A 83 -10.69 9.31 6.78
C SER A 83 -9.54 8.66 7.52
N VAL A 84 -8.39 9.33 7.59
CA VAL A 84 -7.22 8.83 8.32
C VAL A 84 -7.49 8.86 9.82
N ARG A 85 -7.33 7.70 10.47
CA ARG A 85 -7.49 7.52 11.93
C ARG A 85 -6.16 7.55 12.65
N HIS A 86 -5.15 6.92 12.06
CA HIS A 86 -3.81 6.85 12.64
C HIS A 86 -2.74 6.92 11.54
N LEU A 87 -1.62 7.57 11.85
CA LEU A 87 -0.46 7.67 10.95
C LEU A 87 0.84 7.87 11.75
N ASP A 88 1.74 6.89 11.63
CA ASP A 88 3.11 6.95 12.15
C ASP A 88 4.10 6.46 11.08
N LEU A 89 5.32 6.07 11.46
CA LEU A 89 6.35 5.63 10.51
C LEU A 89 6.27 4.15 10.12
N GLU A 90 5.39 3.40 10.77
CA GLU A 90 5.28 1.94 10.63
C GLU A 90 3.93 1.52 10.05
N ARG A 91 2.90 2.34 10.24
CA ARG A 91 1.54 2.04 9.79
C ARG A 91 0.69 3.26 9.50
N ILE A 92 -0.33 3.03 8.69
CA ILE A 92 -1.48 3.90 8.52
C ILE A 92 -2.75 3.10 8.81
N GLU A 93 -3.70 3.72 9.50
CA GLU A 93 -5.05 3.19 9.64
C GLU A 93 -6.05 4.22 9.12
N VAL A 94 -6.93 3.77 8.26
CA VAL A 94 -7.95 4.59 7.64
C VAL A 94 -9.33 3.96 7.78
N ARG A 95 -10.34 4.81 7.88
CA ARG A 95 -11.74 4.40 7.70
C ARG A 95 -12.19 4.80 6.31
N VAL A 96 -12.66 3.82 5.55
CA VAL A 96 -13.23 3.99 4.21
C VAL A 96 -14.74 3.92 4.37
N LYS A 97 -15.43 5.00 4.01
CA LYS A 97 -16.89 5.02 4.02
C LYS A 97 -17.43 4.50 2.70
N ASP A 98 -18.55 3.79 2.75
CA ASP A 98 -19.21 3.24 1.57
C ASP A 98 -18.24 2.36 0.74
N ALA A 99 -17.35 1.64 1.44
CA ALA A 99 -16.37 0.72 0.84
C ALA A 99 -17.06 -0.48 0.18
N SER A 100 -18.28 -0.81 0.59
CA SER A 100 -19.10 -1.88 0.01
C SER A 100 -20.49 -1.37 -0.37
N ASN A 101 -21.04 -1.93 -1.44
CA ASN A 101 -22.43 -1.68 -1.83
C ASN A 101 -23.37 -2.45 -0.90
N ASP A 102 -24.33 -1.75 -0.29
CA ASP A 102 -25.40 -2.35 0.51
C ASP A 102 -26.57 -2.76 -0.40
N TYR A 103 -26.85 -4.06 -0.48
CA TYR A 103 -27.98 -4.61 -1.24
C TYR A 103 -29.23 -4.83 -0.38
N GLY A 104 -29.20 -4.41 0.89
CA GLY A 104 -30.24 -4.62 1.88
C GLY A 104 -30.21 -6.03 2.48
N GLN A 105 -31.05 -6.25 3.50
CA GLN A 105 -31.16 -7.53 4.21
C GLN A 105 -29.81 -8.06 4.76
N GLY A 106 -28.91 -7.15 5.13
CA GLY A 106 -27.58 -7.50 5.63
C GLY A 106 -26.64 -8.05 4.57
N SER A 107 -26.94 -7.87 3.28
CA SER A 107 -26.11 -8.35 2.16
C SER A 107 -25.25 -7.22 1.60
N TYR A 108 -23.94 -7.43 1.53
CA TYR A 108 -22.97 -6.43 1.12
C TYR A 108 -22.05 -6.97 0.02
N TRP A 109 -21.57 -6.07 -0.83
CA TRP A 109 -20.61 -6.37 -1.88
C TRP A 109 -19.41 -5.43 -1.80
N PHE A 110 -18.25 -5.97 -1.42
CA PHE A 110 -16.98 -5.27 -1.53
C PHE A 110 -16.48 -5.39 -2.98
N PRO A 111 -16.42 -4.29 -3.76
CA PRO A 111 -16.07 -4.36 -5.17
C PRO A 111 -14.60 -4.73 -5.38
N ALA A 112 -14.24 -4.97 -6.64
CA ALA A 112 -12.84 -5.08 -7.04
C ALA A 112 -12.08 -3.80 -6.66
N HIS A 113 -10.81 -3.94 -6.29
CA HIS A 113 -10.00 -2.84 -5.78
C HIS A 113 -8.56 -2.93 -6.28
N GLY A 114 -8.02 -1.84 -6.80
CA GLY A 114 -6.62 -1.75 -7.23
C GLY A 114 -5.77 -0.99 -6.22
N PHE A 115 -4.62 -1.53 -5.86
CA PHE A 115 -3.61 -0.85 -5.04
C PHE A 115 -2.58 -0.15 -5.94
N GLY A 116 -1.96 0.91 -5.43
CA GLY A 116 -0.91 1.64 -6.14
C GLY A 116 0.41 0.87 -6.31
N VAL A 117 0.55 -0.28 -5.64
CA VAL A 117 1.70 -1.20 -5.67
C VAL A 117 1.23 -2.64 -5.52
N VAL A 118 2.12 -3.60 -5.72
CA VAL A 118 1.87 -4.99 -5.33
C VAL A 118 1.88 -5.11 -3.81
N VAL A 119 0.76 -5.55 -3.22
CA VAL A 119 0.66 -5.82 -1.79
C VAL A 119 1.17 -7.25 -1.51
N PRO A 120 2.27 -7.44 -0.75
CA PRO A 120 2.81 -8.77 -0.52
C PRO A 120 1.86 -9.71 0.21
N SER A 121 1.12 -9.18 1.20
CA SER A 121 0.10 -9.93 1.94
C SER A 121 -1.15 -9.08 2.17
N LEU A 122 -2.29 -9.54 1.64
CA LEU A 122 -3.59 -8.91 1.82
C LEU A 122 -4.50 -9.83 2.64
N THR A 123 -5.06 -9.28 3.73
CA THR A 123 -6.06 -9.97 4.55
C THR A 123 -7.39 -9.22 4.48
N VAL A 124 -8.45 -9.88 4.03
CA VAL A 124 -9.81 -9.35 4.01
C VAL A 124 -10.63 -10.05 5.08
N ILE A 125 -11.10 -9.30 6.07
CA ILE A 125 -11.87 -9.79 7.20
C ILE A 125 -13.33 -9.37 7.01
N THR A 126 -14.22 -10.34 6.91
CA THR A 126 -15.67 -10.16 6.97
C THR A 126 -16.19 -10.63 8.32
N PRO A 127 -17.46 -10.37 8.69
CA PRO A 127 -18.05 -10.94 9.91
C PRO A 127 -18.07 -12.47 9.94
N GLN A 128 -18.02 -13.12 8.77
CA GLN A 128 -18.23 -14.57 8.63
C GLN A 128 -16.93 -15.33 8.34
N ASP A 129 -15.96 -14.68 7.70
CA ASP A 129 -14.78 -15.34 7.15
C ASP A 129 -13.57 -14.39 7.09
N VAL A 130 -12.37 -14.96 7.07
CA VAL A 130 -11.10 -14.27 6.86
C VAL A 130 -10.43 -14.85 5.61
N LYS A 131 -10.17 -13.99 4.63
CA LYS A 131 -9.53 -14.37 3.37
C LYS A 131 -8.13 -13.80 3.29
N HIS A 132 -7.20 -14.62 2.83
CA HIS A 132 -5.79 -14.24 2.67
C HIS A 132 -5.40 -14.36 1.20
N TYR A 133 -4.65 -13.36 0.73
CA TYR A 133 -4.11 -13.28 -0.62
C TYR A 133 -2.65 -12.84 -0.55
N GLU A 134 -1.86 -13.23 -1.53
CA GLU A 134 -0.45 -12.89 -1.62
C GLU A 134 -0.16 -12.19 -2.96
N ASN A 135 0.75 -11.22 -2.93
CA ASN A 135 1.22 -10.48 -4.11
C ASN A 135 0.08 -9.90 -4.96
N VAL A 136 -0.80 -9.13 -4.33
CA VAL A 136 -2.00 -8.56 -4.95
C VAL A 136 -1.76 -7.11 -5.35
N SER A 137 -1.72 -6.81 -6.65
CA SER A 137 -1.86 -5.43 -7.14
C SER A 137 -3.31 -5.04 -7.36
N GLU A 138 -4.15 -6.01 -7.73
CA GLU A 138 -5.58 -5.84 -7.97
C GLU A 138 -6.31 -6.99 -7.29
N PHE A 139 -7.25 -6.66 -6.39
CA PHE A 139 -8.20 -7.58 -5.80
C PHE A 139 -9.32 -7.86 -6.81
N PRO A 140 -9.33 -9.03 -7.48
CA PRO A 140 -10.21 -9.27 -8.60
C PRO A 140 -11.61 -9.67 -8.15
N GLU A 141 -12.59 -9.41 -9.02
CA GLU A 141 -14.00 -9.86 -8.94
C GLU A 141 -14.83 -9.39 -7.74
N GLY A 142 -14.25 -8.77 -6.71
CA GLY A 142 -14.97 -8.36 -5.51
C GLY A 142 -15.35 -9.54 -4.60
N LEU A 143 -16.05 -9.24 -3.50
CA LEU A 143 -16.44 -10.20 -2.48
C LEU A 143 -17.81 -9.86 -1.89
N GLY A 144 -18.74 -10.81 -1.98
CA GLY A 144 -20.00 -10.77 -1.25
C GLY A 144 -19.85 -11.26 0.19
N TYR A 145 -20.55 -10.63 1.13
CA TYR A 145 -20.58 -11.02 2.54
C TYR A 145 -21.87 -10.55 3.23
N PHE A 146 -22.09 -11.03 4.46
CA PHE A 146 -23.24 -10.64 5.29
C PHE A 146 -22.82 -9.98 6.60
N ALA A 147 -23.60 -8.99 7.07
CA ALA A 147 -23.38 -8.25 8.32
C ALA A 147 -24.67 -7.74 8.97
#